data_AF-A0ABD6SVG1-F1
#
_entry.id   AF-A0ABD6SVG1-F1
#
_cell.length_a   1.000
_cell.length_b   1.000
_cell.length_c   1.000
_cell.angle_alpha   90.00
_cell.angle_beta   90.00
_cell.angle_gamma   90.00
#
_symmetry.space_group_name_H-M   'P 1'
#
loop_
_entity.id
_entity.type
_entity.pdbx_description
1 polymer ?
#
loop_
_entity_poly.entity_id
_entity_poly.type
_entity_poly.pdbx_seq_one_letter_code
_entity_poly.pdbx_strand_id
1 'polypeptide(L)'
;EQAKQQEWSLRYITEVVTKHLHEVLKEELTKIRLGTNSADKNTQMLIEFMNGIYEHEQYQGVCTTDIAETEATKHVREVVEERIAHKRQKKMDYQTSRGQTKEVFVPIEEVNL
;
A
#
# COMPACT_ATOMS: atom_id res chain seq x y z
N GLU A 1 9.62 11.70 45.82
CA GLU A 1 8.53 12.20 44.95
C GLU A 1 8.88 12.18 43.47
N GLN A 2 10.04 12.69 43.07
CA GLN A 2 10.48 12.72 41.65
C GLN A 2 10.43 11.37 40.93
N ALA A 3 10.86 10.27 41.56
CA ALA A 3 10.80 8.93 40.96
C ALA A 3 9.37 8.45 40.67
N LYS A 4 8.41 8.74 41.57
CA LYS A 4 6.99 8.44 41.33
C LYS A 4 6.46 9.28 40.16
N GLN A 5 6.80 10.57 40.13
CA GLN A 5 6.35 11.46 39.05
C GLN A 5 6.91 11.03 37.68
N GLN A 6 8.16 10.57 37.63
CA GLN A 6 8.75 9.96 36.44
C GLN A 6 8.02 8.69 36.03
N GLU A 7 7.69 7.80 36.97
CA GLU A 7 6.92 6.57 36.70
C GLU A 7 5.51 6.87 36.15
N TRP A 8 4.82 7.85 36.71
CA TRP A 8 3.52 8.33 36.21
C TRP A 8 3.64 8.89 34.80
N SER A 9 4.66 9.70 34.53
CA SER A 9 4.89 10.28 33.20
C SER A 9 5.19 9.19 32.16
N LEU A 10 5.99 8.17 32.51
CA LEU A 10 6.33 7.07 31.61
C LEU A 10 5.10 6.21 31.29
N ARG A 11 4.25 5.94 32.28
CA ARG A 11 2.99 5.22 32.08
C ARG A 11 2.06 6.01 31.14
N TYR A 12 1.91 7.30 31.38
CA TYR A 12 1.09 8.16 30.54
C TYR A 12 1.60 8.22 29.09
N ILE A 13 2.91 8.41 28.91
CA ILE A 13 3.54 8.39 27.57
C ILE A 13 3.29 7.04 26.89
N THR A 14 3.47 5.93 27.59
CA THR A 14 3.24 4.59 27.05
C THR A 14 1.79 4.42 26.60
N GLU A 15 0.84 4.85 27.41
CA GLU A 15 -0.60 4.77 27.10
C GLU A 15 -0.96 5.61 25.86
N VAL A 16 -0.52 6.86 25.82
CA VAL A 16 -0.78 7.78 24.70
C VAL A 16 -0.16 7.24 23.41
N VAL A 17 1.10 6.80 23.46
CA VAL A 17 1.80 6.23 22.30
C VAL A 17 1.10 4.96 21.82
N THR A 18 0.72 4.06 22.73
CA THR A 18 0.03 2.81 22.38
C THR A 18 -1.31 3.09 21.72
N LYS A 19 -2.09 4.02 22.27
CA LYS A 19 -3.39 4.40 21.71
C LYS A 19 -3.23 5.01 20.31
N HIS A 20 -2.28 5.94 20.15
CA HIS A 20 -2.05 6.57 18.86
C HIS A 20 -1.57 5.57 17.79
N LEU A 21 -0.66 4.66 18.15
CA LEU A 21 -0.23 3.57 17.27
C LEU A 21 -1.41 2.68 16.88
N HIS A 22 -2.27 2.32 17.83
CA HIS A 22 -3.45 1.50 17.54
C HIS A 22 -4.39 2.19 16.54
N GLU A 23 -4.66 3.49 16.73
CA GLU A 23 -5.52 4.27 15.84
C GLU A 23 -4.95 4.35 14.42
N VAL A 24 -3.67 4.70 14.28
CA VAL A 24 -3.01 4.80 12.97
C VAL A 24 -2.96 3.45 12.26
N LEU A 25 -2.58 2.38 12.97
CA LEU A 25 -2.53 1.04 12.38
C LEU A 25 -3.91 0.55 11.96
N LYS A 26 -4.95 0.81 12.79
CA LYS A 26 -6.33 0.44 12.46
C LYS A 26 -6.83 1.15 11.21
N GLU A 27 -6.51 2.43 11.05
CA GLU A 27 -6.87 3.20 9.87
C GLU A 27 -6.21 2.63 8.61
N GLU A 28 -4.89 2.42 8.64
CA GLU A 28 -4.13 1.90 7.50
C GLU A 28 -4.57 0.47 7.12
N LEU A 29 -4.78 -0.41 8.10
CA LEU A 29 -5.31 -1.76 7.86
C LEU A 29 -6.73 -1.72 7.26
N THR A 30 -7.55 -0.74 7.65
CA THR A 30 -8.89 -0.57 7.07
C THR A 30 -8.81 -0.15 5.60
N LYS A 31 -7.92 0.78 5.25
CA LYS A 31 -7.67 1.19 3.85
C LYS A 31 -7.19 0.01 3.01
N ILE A 32 -6.25 -0.78 3.53
CA ILE A 32 -5.76 -2.00 2.87
C ILE A 32 -6.91 -2.95 2.61
N ARG A 33 -7.74 -3.26 3.62
CA ARG A 33 -8.90 -4.15 3.48
C ARG A 33 -9.88 -3.67 2.41
N LEU A 34 -10.21 -2.37 2.39
CA LEU A 34 -11.09 -1.80 1.37
C LEU A 34 -10.50 -1.89 -0.04
N GLY A 35 -9.20 -1.61 -0.18
CA GLY A 35 -8.48 -1.74 -1.44
C GLY A 35 -8.48 -3.18 -1.96
N THR A 36 -8.19 -4.15 -1.08
CA THR A 36 -8.22 -5.59 -1.41
C THR A 36 -9.61 -6.02 -1.85
N ASN A 37 -10.66 -5.66 -1.11
CA ASN A 37 -12.04 -6.00 -1.47
C ASN A 37 -12.45 -5.41 -2.84
N SER A 38 -12.01 -4.18 -3.14
CA SER A 38 -12.29 -3.57 -4.44
C SER A 38 -11.55 -4.29 -5.58
N ALA A 39 -10.30 -4.69 -5.36
CA ALA A 39 -9.53 -5.43 -6.36
C ALA A 39 -10.12 -6.83 -6.58
N ASP A 40 -10.55 -7.50 -5.52
CA ASP A 40 -11.18 -8.82 -5.55
C ASP A 40 -12.50 -8.77 -6.35
N LYS A 41 -13.38 -7.81 -6.06
CA LYS A 41 -14.61 -7.60 -6.83
C LYS A 41 -14.34 -7.36 -8.31
N ASN A 42 -13.35 -6.53 -8.64
CA ASN A 42 -12.98 -6.26 -10.03
C ASN A 42 -12.43 -7.52 -10.73
N THR A 43 -11.66 -8.34 -10.01
CA THR A 43 -11.13 -9.60 -10.52
C THR A 43 -12.26 -10.61 -10.77
N GLN A 44 -13.23 -10.71 -9.87
CA GLN A 44 -14.42 -11.56 -10.09
C GLN A 44 -15.17 -11.12 -11.35
N MET A 45 -15.45 -9.83 -11.52
CA MET A 45 -16.11 -9.34 -12.73
C MET A 45 -15.34 -9.68 -14.00
N LEU A 46 -14.00 -9.56 -13.98
CA LEU A 46 -13.16 -9.95 -15.11
C LEU A 46 -13.26 -11.45 -15.41
N ILE A 47 -13.29 -12.30 -14.38
CA ILE A 47 -13.49 -13.76 -14.53
C ILE A 47 -14.84 -14.05 -15.20
N GLU A 48 -15.92 -13.38 -14.78
CA GLU A 48 -17.24 -13.56 -15.41
C GLU A 48 -17.25 -13.15 -16.89
N PHE A 49 -16.61 -12.03 -17.22
CA PHE A 49 -16.49 -11.60 -18.63
C PHE A 49 -15.69 -12.59 -19.46
N MET A 50 -14.55 -13.09 -18.92
CA MET A 50 -13.74 -14.09 -19.61
C MET A 50 -14.50 -15.40 -19.78
N ASN A 51 -15.28 -15.83 -18.78
CA ASN A 51 -16.13 -17.02 -18.89
C ASN A 51 -17.17 -16.86 -20.02
N GLY A 52 -17.81 -15.69 -20.12
CA GLY A 52 -18.73 -15.39 -21.22
C GLY A 52 -18.08 -15.48 -22.60
N ILE A 53 -16.84 -15.00 -22.74
CA ILE A 53 -16.07 -15.13 -23.99
C ILE A 53 -15.72 -16.59 -24.27
N TYR A 54 -15.27 -17.33 -23.26
CA TYR A 54 -14.89 -18.75 -23.41
C TYR A 54 -16.06 -19.60 -23.88
N GLU A 55 -17.25 -19.34 -23.33
CA GLU A 55 -18.44 -20.02 -23.78
C GLU A 55 -18.88 -19.55 -25.18
N HIS A 56 -18.90 -18.25 -25.45
CA HIS A 56 -19.29 -17.76 -26.78
C HIS A 56 -18.41 -18.31 -27.90
N GLU A 57 -17.09 -18.34 -27.69
CA GLU A 57 -16.10 -18.81 -28.68
C GLU A 57 -15.84 -20.32 -28.62
N GLN A 58 -16.50 -21.04 -27.70
CA GLN A 58 -16.35 -22.50 -27.48
C GLN A 58 -14.89 -22.93 -27.21
N TYR A 59 -14.14 -22.11 -26.47
CA TYR A 59 -12.77 -22.44 -26.10
C TYR A 59 -12.72 -23.67 -25.20
N GLN A 60 -11.88 -24.65 -25.57
CA GLN A 60 -11.75 -25.91 -24.84
C GLN A 60 -10.74 -25.84 -23.67
N GLY A 61 -10.03 -24.72 -23.52
CA GLY A 61 -9.04 -24.52 -22.48
C GLY A 61 -8.17 -23.28 -22.67
N VAL A 62 -7.24 -23.07 -21.74
CA VAL A 62 -6.29 -21.94 -21.73
C VAL A 62 -4.89 -22.45 -22.06
N CYS A 63 -4.22 -21.88 -23.06
CA CYS A 63 -2.78 -22.10 -23.25
C CYS A 63 -2.02 -21.20 -22.26
N THR A 64 -1.31 -21.79 -21.31
CA THR A 64 -0.51 -21.03 -20.32
C THR A 64 0.84 -20.62 -20.91
N THR A 65 1.47 -19.60 -20.32
CA THR A 65 2.78 -19.12 -20.75
C THR A 65 3.89 -20.16 -20.61
N ASP A 66 3.73 -21.14 -19.72
CA ASP A 66 4.67 -22.25 -19.54
C ASP A 66 4.60 -23.25 -20.71
N ILE A 67 3.44 -23.32 -21.39
CA ILE A 67 3.24 -24.16 -22.57
C ILE A 67 3.71 -23.40 -23.82
N ALA A 68 3.17 -22.21 -24.05
CA ALA A 68 3.58 -21.35 -25.15
C ALA A 68 3.31 -19.88 -24.82
N GLU A 69 4.37 -19.09 -24.72
CA GLU A 69 4.28 -17.65 -24.56
C GLU A 69 4.27 -16.93 -25.91
N THR A 70 3.29 -16.07 -26.13
CA THR A 70 3.19 -15.26 -27.35
C THR A 70 3.99 -13.95 -27.23
N GLU A 71 4.44 -13.39 -28.35
CA GLU A 71 5.08 -12.06 -28.37
C GLU A 71 4.17 -10.96 -27.82
N ALA A 72 2.85 -11.07 -28.05
CA ALA A 72 1.88 -10.16 -27.44
C ALA A 72 1.91 -10.25 -25.91
N THR A 73 2.01 -11.45 -25.34
CA THR A 73 2.11 -11.65 -23.89
C THR A 73 3.39 -11.03 -23.32
N LYS A 74 4.52 -11.16 -24.02
CA LYS A 74 5.79 -10.51 -23.63
C LYS A 74 5.67 -9.00 -23.62
N HIS A 75 5.15 -8.42 -24.70
CA HIS A 75 4.96 -6.97 -24.79
C HIS A 75 4.02 -6.44 -23.71
N VAL A 76 2.90 -7.13 -23.44
CA VAL A 76 1.99 -6.76 -22.35
C VAL A 76 2.70 -6.76 -21.00
N ARG A 77 3.57 -7.74 -20.73
CA ARG A 77 4.37 -7.77 -19.50
C ARG A 77 5.25 -6.53 -19.37
N GLU A 78 6.01 -6.20 -20.42
CA GLU A 78 6.88 -5.02 -20.44
C GLU A 78 6.10 -3.73 -20.14
N VAL A 79 4.97 -3.52 -20.82
CA VAL A 79 4.11 -2.35 -20.61
C VAL A 79 3.57 -2.28 -19.17
N VAL A 80 3.21 -3.42 -18.58
CA VAL A 80 2.72 -3.48 -17.20
C VAL A 80 3.85 -3.17 -16.20
N GLU A 81 5.03 -3.75 -16.41
CA GLU A 81 6.22 -3.52 -15.57
C GLU A 81 6.64 -2.04 -15.60
N GLU A 82 6.73 -1.44 -16.79
CA GLU A 82 7.03 -0.03 -16.97
C GLU A 82 6.00 0.85 -16.26
N ARG A 83 4.70 0.53 -16.41
CA ARG A 83 3.63 1.26 -15.73
C ARG A 83 3.75 1.17 -14.20
N ILE A 84 4.14 0.02 -13.66
CA ILE A 84 4.37 -0.16 -12.22
C ILE A 84 5.59 0.66 -11.79
N ALA A 85 6.70 0.60 -12.54
CA ALA A 85 7.91 1.36 -12.26
C ALA A 85 7.62 2.87 -12.24
N HIS A 86 6.90 3.38 -13.24
CA HIS A 86 6.50 4.78 -13.31
C HIS A 86 5.61 5.20 -12.13
N LYS A 87 4.65 4.36 -11.72
CA LYS A 87 3.82 4.62 -10.52
C LYS A 87 4.67 4.67 -9.25
N ARG A 88 5.68 3.79 -9.12
CA ARG A 88 6.62 3.80 -7.98
C ARG A 88 7.47 5.07 -7.98
N GLN A 89 8.01 5.46 -9.12
CA GLN A 89 8.80 6.70 -9.27
C GLN A 89 7.98 7.93 -8.84
N LYS A 90 6.77 8.08 -9.39
CA LYS A 90 5.87 9.19 -9.04
C LYS A 90 5.56 9.26 -7.55
N LYS A 91 5.43 8.10 -6.87
CA LYS A 91 5.25 8.04 -5.42
C LYS A 91 6.49 8.55 -4.68
N MET A 92 7.69 8.14 -5.10
CA MET A 92 8.95 8.62 -4.51
C MET A 92 9.12 10.12 -4.71
N ASP A 93 8.90 10.64 -5.93
CA ASP A 93 9.00 12.07 -6.23
C ASP A 93 8.01 12.89 -5.37
N TYR A 94 6.80 12.38 -5.18
CA TYR A 94 5.81 12.99 -4.29
C TYR A 94 6.24 12.99 -2.83
N GLN A 95 6.88 11.93 -2.35
CA GLN A 95 7.41 11.86 -0.98
C GLN A 95 8.59 12.81 -0.78
N THR A 96 9.53 12.86 -1.73
CA THR A 96 10.69 13.76 -1.70
C THR A 96 10.27 15.23 -1.73
N SER A 97 9.28 15.59 -2.57
CA SER A 97 8.75 16.97 -2.62
C SER A 97 8.03 17.39 -1.33
N ARG A 98 7.47 16.46 -0.55
CA ARG A 98 6.91 16.75 0.78
C ARG A 98 7.93 16.67 1.93
N GLY A 99 9.01 15.90 1.78
CA GLY A 99 10.09 15.83 2.75
C GLY A 99 10.80 17.17 2.93
N GLN A 100 10.99 17.92 1.85
CA GLN A 100 11.56 19.27 1.87
C GLN A 100 10.69 20.31 2.63
N THR A 101 9.40 20.04 2.89
CA THR A 101 8.50 20.97 3.59
C THR A 101 8.38 20.69 5.10
N LYS A 102 8.92 19.56 5.61
CA LYS A 102 8.74 19.14 7.01
C LYS A 102 10.00 19.17 7.88
N GLU A 103 11.17 19.45 7.32
CA GLU A 103 12.35 19.77 8.12
C GLU A 103 12.27 21.23 8.63
N VAL A 104 11.32 21.51 9.53
CA VAL A 104 11.55 22.56 10.52
C VAL A 104 12.41 21.90 11.60
N PHE A 105 13.72 22.09 11.50
CA PHE A 105 14.65 21.78 12.57
C PHE A 105 14.21 22.56 13.82
N VAL A 106 13.68 21.86 14.83
CA VAL A 106 13.55 22.42 16.17
C VAL A 106 14.83 22.03 16.91
N PRO A 107 15.74 22.98 17.20
CA PRO A 107 16.95 22.69 17.95
C PRO A 107 16.59 22.12 19.32
N ILE A 108 17.33 21.10 19.76
CA ILE A 108 17.15 20.44 21.07
C ILE A 108 17.40 21.42 22.25
N GLU A 109 17.95 22.60 21.99
CA GLU A 109 18.27 23.63 22.99
C GLU A 109 17.03 24.28 23.64
N GLU A 110 15.82 24.11 23.10
CA GLU A 110 14.58 24.68 23.70
C GLU A 110 13.82 23.72 24.65
N VAL A 111 14.34 22.52 24.93
CA VAL A 111 13.63 21.50 25.74
C VAL A 111 13.95 21.56 27.25
N ASN A 112 14.70 22.57 27.71
CA ASN A 112 14.94 22.77 29.15
C ASN A 112 14.53 24.18 29.62
N LEU A 113 13.29 24.29 30.10
CA LEU A 113 12.82 25.23 31.12
C LEU A 113 11.92 24.48 32.11
#